data_AF-A0A352BDS5-F1
#
_entry.id   AF-A0A352BDS5-F1
#
_cell.length_a   1.000
_cell.length_b   1.000
_cell.length_c   1.000
_cell.angle_alpha   90.00
_cell.angle_beta   90.00
_cell.angle_gamma   90.00
#
_symmetry.space_group_name_H-M   'P 1'
#
loop_
_entity.id
_entity.type
_entity.pdbx_description
1 polymer ?
#
loop_
_entity_poly.entity_id
_entity_poly.type
_entity_poly.pdbx_seq_one_letter_code
_entity_poly.pdbx_strand_id
1 'polypeptide(L)'
;MRPRAVILVVIIILLTAIGIYYFARNEKTITNYPSGGTDIIAFGDSLVEGLGSTNGNDFVSLLSRKIGESIVNLGNAGDTTSDGLARISQLDEYNPKVVLLLLGGNDHLKKIPV
;
A
#
# COMPACT_ATOMS: atom_id res chain seq x y z
N MET A 1 -56.42 3.69 2.72
CA MET A 1 -55.81 2.55 1.99
C MET A 1 -55.92 1.29 2.84
N ARG A 2 -56.17 0.13 2.24
CA ARG A 2 -56.19 -1.14 2.98
C ARG A 2 -54.78 -1.41 3.54
N PRO A 3 -54.62 -1.80 4.82
CA PRO A 3 -53.31 -1.94 5.47
C PRO A 3 -52.33 -2.85 4.71
N ARG A 4 -52.85 -3.84 3.99
CA ARG A 4 -52.09 -4.74 3.11
C ARG A 4 -51.38 -4.01 1.95
N ALA A 5 -51.98 -2.96 1.41
CA ALA A 5 -51.39 -2.18 0.32
C ALA A 5 -50.21 -1.31 0.80
N VAL A 6 -50.28 -0.81 2.03
CA VAL A 6 -49.20 -0.02 2.64
C VAL A 6 -47.96 -0.90 2.88
N ILE A 7 -48.17 -2.10 3.42
CA ILE A 7 -47.10 -3.08 3.66
C ILE A 7 -46.38 -3.45 2.36
N LEU A 8 -47.13 -3.68 1.28
CA LEU A 8 -46.56 -4.02 -0.03
C LEU A 8 -45.66 -2.90 -0.58
N VAL A 9 -46.10 -1.65 -0.48
CA VAL A 9 -45.33 -0.48 -0.95
C VAL A 9 -44.04 -0.33 -0.16
N VAL A 10 -44.07 -0.51 1.16
CA VAL A 10 -42.87 -0.44 2.00
C VAL A 10 -41.86 -1.53 1.63
N ILE A 11 -42.33 -2.75 1.36
CA ILE A 11 -41.45 -3.86 0.91
C ILE A 11 -40.80 -3.51 -0.42
N ILE A 12 -41.56 -2.97 -1.38
CA ILE A 12 -41.01 -2.58 -2.70
C ILE A 12 -39.96 -1.48 -2.54
N ILE A 13 -40.21 -0.47 -1.71
CA ILE A 13 -39.24 0.61 -1.46
C ILE A 13 -37.96 0.04 -0.83
N LEU A 14 -38.08 -0.84 0.17
CA LEU A 14 -36.92 -1.47 0.81
C LEU A 14 -36.12 -2.32 -0.17
N LEU A 15 -36.77 -3.14 -0.98
CA LEU A 15 -36.10 -3.96 -2.00
C LEU A 15 -35.42 -3.09 -3.06
N THR A 16 -36.06 -1.99 -3.47
CA THR A 16 -35.48 -1.05 -4.43
C THR A 16 -34.27 -0.33 -3.84
N ALA A 17 -34.35 0.13 -2.59
CA ALA A 17 -33.24 0.77 -1.90
C ALA A 17 -32.05 -0.20 -1.72
N ILE A 18 -32.32 -1.46 -1.37
CA ILE A 18 -31.30 -2.52 -1.30
C ILE A 18 -30.67 -2.76 -2.67
N GLY A 19 -31.48 -2.87 -3.72
CA GLY A 19 -30.99 -3.05 -5.09
C GLY A 19 -30.10 -1.90 -5.54
N ILE A 20 -30.50 -0.65 -5.28
CA ILE A 20 -29.70 0.55 -5.57
C ILE A 20 -28.40 0.53 -4.74
N TYR A 21 -28.45 0.16 -3.47
CA TYR A 21 -27.26 0.09 -2.62
C TYR A 21 -26.21 -0.88 -3.19
N TYR A 22 -26.61 -2.09 -3.60
CA TYR A 22 -25.68 -3.06 -4.18
C TYR A 22 -25.24 -2.69 -5.60
N PHE A 23 -26.12 -2.09 -6.41
CA PHE A 23 -25.77 -1.65 -7.76
C PHE A 23 -24.84 -0.42 -7.78
N ALA A 24 -25.07 0.54 -6.88
CA ALA A 24 -24.24 1.72 -6.72
C ALA A 24 -22.93 1.44 -5.98
N ARG A 25 -22.79 0.26 -5.36
CA ARG A 25 -21.55 -0.23 -4.75
C ARG A 25 -20.58 -0.64 -5.86
N ASN A 26 -19.98 0.36 -6.46
CA ASN A 26 -18.96 0.21 -7.49
C ASN A 26 -17.61 -0.02 -6.80
N GLU A 27 -17.35 -1.26 -6.37
CA GLU A 27 -16.02 -1.62 -5.86
C GLU A 27 -15.04 -1.59 -7.04
N LYS A 28 -14.34 -0.48 -7.20
CA LYS A 28 -13.21 -0.40 -8.11
C LYS A 28 -12.17 -1.41 -7.60
N THR A 29 -12.03 -2.52 -8.30
CA THR A 29 -10.95 -3.46 -8.07
C THR A 29 -9.64 -2.72 -8.34
N ILE A 30 -8.84 -2.51 -7.29
CA ILE A 30 -7.49 -1.96 -7.44
C ILE A 30 -6.69 -2.98 -8.25
N THR A 31 -6.32 -2.60 -9.46
CA THR A 31 -5.46 -3.40 -10.33
C THR A 31 -4.11 -2.70 -10.40
N ASN A 32 -3.05 -3.43 -10.07
CA ASN A 32 -1.70 -2.94 -10.29
C ASN A 32 -1.38 -3.00 -11.79
N TYR A 33 -0.47 -2.14 -12.25
CA TYR A 33 0.12 -2.28 -13.57
C TYR A 33 0.66 -3.71 -13.72
N PRO A 34 0.45 -4.38 -14.88
CA PRO A 34 0.95 -5.74 -15.07
C PRO A 34 2.48 -5.73 -14.95
N SER A 35 2.99 -6.40 -13.92
CA SER A 35 4.41 -6.67 -13.74
C SER A 35 4.66 -8.17 -13.89
N GLY A 36 5.69 -8.53 -14.66
CA GLY A 36 6.23 -9.89 -14.71
C GLY A 36 7.15 -10.23 -13.52
N GLY A 37 7.41 -9.25 -12.65
CA GLY A 37 8.20 -9.43 -11.45
C GLY A 37 7.52 -10.29 -10.39
N THR A 38 8.32 -10.81 -9.47
CA THR A 38 7.87 -11.64 -8.34
C THR A 38 8.02 -10.94 -7.00
N ASP A 39 8.95 -10.01 -6.89
CA ASP A 39 9.44 -9.55 -5.59
C ASP A 39 8.78 -8.24 -5.16
N ILE A 40 8.42 -8.13 -3.88
CA ILE A 40 8.05 -6.85 -3.26
C ILE A 40 9.29 -6.35 -2.54
N ILE A 41 9.71 -5.13 -2.84
CA ILE A 41 10.93 -4.54 -2.29
C ILE A 41 10.57 -3.23 -1.61
N ALA A 42 11.05 -3.02 -0.39
CA ALA A 42 11.06 -1.72 0.27
C ALA A 42 12.46 -1.13 0.17
N PHE A 43 12.58 0.04 -0.46
CA PHE A 43 13.83 0.73 -0.71
C PHE A 43 13.76 2.13 -0.10
N GLY A 44 14.70 2.46 0.78
CA GLY A 44 14.66 3.76 1.43
C GLY A 44 15.70 3.96 2.51
N ASP A 45 15.41 4.89 3.41
CA ASP A 45 16.30 5.28 4.49
C ASP A 45 16.05 4.49 5.79
N SER A 46 16.31 5.14 6.93
CA SER A 46 16.09 4.64 8.29
C SER A 46 14.68 4.12 8.55
N LEU A 47 13.64 4.71 7.93
CA LEU A 47 12.26 4.25 8.13
C LEU A 47 12.03 2.87 7.49
N VAL A 48 12.67 2.62 6.35
CA VAL A 48 12.64 1.31 5.68
C VAL A 48 13.52 0.33 6.43
N GLU A 49 14.72 0.74 6.84
CA GLU A 49 15.64 -0.10 7.63
C GLU A 49 14.98 -0.58 8.95
N GLY A 50 14.07 0.21 9.51
CA GLY A 50 13.36 -0.09 10.74
C GLY A 50 14.03 0.50 11.99
N LEU A 51 14.85 1.55 11.82
CA LEU A 51 15.56 2.20 12.92
C LEU A 51 14.58 2.66 14.02
N GLY A 52 14.90 2.32 15.27
CA GLY A 52 14.06 2.63 16.43
C GLY A 52 12.98 1.58 16.73
N SER A 53 12.81 0.57 15.86
CA SER A 53 11.92 -0.56 16.13
C SER A 53 12.67 -1.70 16.82
N THR A 54 11.93 -2.52 17.58
CA THR A 54 12.45 -3.81 18.04
C THR A 54 12.42 -4.83 16.90
N ASN A 55 13.23 -5.88 16.99
CA ASN A 55 13.37 -6.90 15.94
C ASN A 55 12.00 -7.42 15.46
N GLY A 56 11.74 -7.29 14.16
CA GLY A 56 10.51 -7.75 13.52
C GLY A 56 9.28 -6.85 13.75
N ASN A 57 9.42 -5.72 14.43
CA ASN A 57 8.34 -4.74 14.67
C ASN A 57 8.50 -3.46 13.85
N ASP A 58 9.45 -3.42 12.89
CA ASP A 58 9.49 -2.40 11.86
C ASP A 58 8.30 -2.54 10.90
N PHE A 59 8.00 -1.47 10.15
CA PHE A 59 6.82 -1.46 9.30
C PHE A 59 6.92 -2.47 8.15
N VAL A 60 8.12 -2.75 7.62
CA VAL A 60 8.32 -3.69 6.50
C VAL A 60 7.96 -5.10 6.96
N SER A 61 8.48 -5.52 8.11
CA SER A 61 8.15 -6.79 8.77
C SER A 61 6.67 -6.90 9.10
N LEU A 62 6.06 -5.84 9.65
CA LEU A 62 4.64 -5.82 9.97
C LEU A 62 3.76 -5.90 8.72
N LEU A 63 4.11 -5.16 7.67
CA LEU A 63 3.39 -5.16 6.41
C LEU A 63 3.47 -6.52 5.73
N SER A 64 4.68 -7.10 5.66
CA SER A 64 4.92 -8.44 5.11
C SER A 64 4.01 -9.48 5.77
N ARG A 65 3.97 -9.51 7.11
CA ARG A 65 3.06 -10.40 7.86
C ARG A 65 1.58 -10.11 7.58
N LYS A 66 1.20 -8.84 7.48
CA LYS A 66 -0.20 -8.44 7.28
C LYS A 66 -0.74 -8.86 5.91
N ILE A 67 0.09 -8.82 4.87
CA ILE A 67 -0.32 -9.17 3.51
C ILE A 67 0.00 -10.62 3.14
N GLY A 68 0.81 -11.31 3.95
CA GLY A 68 1.20 -12.70 3.70
C GLY A 68 2.23 -12.86 2.57
N GLU A 69 2.94 -11.79 2.22
CA GLU A 69 3.94 -11.77 1.14
C GLU A 69 5.30 -11.34 1.71
N SER A 70 6.39 -11.92 1.21
CA SER A 70 7.74 -11.50 1.59
C SER A 70 8.03 -10.10 1.04
N ILE A 71 8.66 -9.24 1.85
CA ILE A 71 9.13 -7.93 1.41
C ILE A 71 10.64 -7.86 1.67
N VAL A 72 11.41 -7.67 0.61
CA VAL A 72 12.86 -7.45 0.70
C VAL A 72 13.11 -6.05 1.26
N ASN A 73 13.88 -5.95 2.34
CA ASN A 73 14.21 -4.68 2.96
C ASN A 73 15.58 -4.19 2.47
N LEU A 74 15.59 -3.12 1.67
CA LEU A 74 16.77 -2.40 1.18
C LEU A 74 16.83 -0.98 1.79
N GLY A 75 16.53 -0.88 3.09
CA GLY A 75 16.70 0.33 3.88
C GLY A 75 18.16 0.56 4.25
N ASN A 76 18.63 1.81 4.19
CA ASN A 76 19.95 2.20 4.66
C ASN A 76 19.86 3.51 5.45
N ALA A 77 20.10 3.46 6.75
CA ALA A 77 19.89 4.64 7.60
C ALA A 77 20.74 5.85 7.18
N GLY A 78 20.11 7.02 7.19
CA GLY A 78 20.75 8.29 6.87
C GLY A 78 20.82 8.64 5.38
N ASP A 79 20.38 7.74 4.49
CA ASP A 79 20.31 7.98 3.05
C ASP A 79 19.47 9.20 2.71
N THR A 80 20.02 10.01 1.81
CA THR A 80 19.31 11.06 1.08
C THR A 80 18.77 10.51 -0.23
N THR A 81 18.00 11.30 -0.97
CA THR A 81 17.56 10.91 -2.32
C THR A 81 18.73 10.69 -3.28
N SER A 82 19.79 11.49 -3.15
CA SER A 82 21.03 11.31 -3.93
C SER A 82 21.75 10.01 -3.59
N ASP A 83 21.82 9.64 -2.31
CA ASP A 83 22.43 8.37 -1.88
C ASP A 83 21.61 7.17 -2.38
N GLY A 84 20.28 7.26 -2.26
CA GLY A 84 19.36 6.25 -2.78
C GLY A 84 19.50 6.07 -4.30
N LEU A 85 19.62 7.18 -5.06
CA LEU A 85 19.86 7.11 -6.50
C LEU A 85 21.21 6.43 -6.82
N ALA A 86 22.26 6.71 -6.04
CA ALA A 86 23.58 6.13 -6.25
C ALA A 86 23.62 4.59 -6.07
N ARG A 87 22.70 4.02 -5.29
CA ARG A 87 22.61 2.58 -5.04
C ARG A 87 21.37 1.91 -5.65
N ILE A 88 20.60 2.62 -6.47
CA ILE A 88 19.34 2.08 -7.01
C ILE A 88 19.53 0.80 -7.84
N SER A 89 20.73 0.59 -8.38
CA SER A 89 21.11 -0.64 -9.09
C SER A 89 21.11 -1.89 -8.20
N GLN A 90 21.04 -1.77 -6.88
CA GLN A 90 20.77 -2.93 -5.99
C GLN A 90 19.46 -3.63 -6.34
N LEU A 91 18.50 -2.92 -6.95
CA LEU A 91 17.25 -3.52 -7.43
C LEU A 91 17.48 -4.53 -8.56
N ASP A 92 18.57 -4.42 -9.30
CA ASP A 92 18.90 -5.32 -10.42
C ASP A 92 19.28 -6.73 -9.95
N GLU A 93 19.56 -6.91 -8.66
CA GLU A 93 19.79 -8.22 -8.03
C GLU A 93 18.49 -9.02 -7.81
N TYR A 94 17.34 -8.39 -8.04
CA TYR A 94 16.01 -8.95 -7.79
C TYR A 94 15.15 -8.95 -9.06
N ASN A 95 13.93 -9.48 -8.97
CA ASN A 95 12.91 -9.42 -10.01
C ASN A 95 11.69 -8.61 -9.52
N PRO A 96 11.78 -7.26 -9.48
CA PRO A 96 10.81 -6.44 -8.77
C PRO A 96 9.42 -6.46 -9.41
N LYS A 97 8.43 -6.91 -8.64
CA LYS A 97 7.01 -6.74 -8.94
C LYS A 97 6.51 -5.36 -8.52
N VAL A 98 6.91 -4.96 -7.32
CA VAL A 98 6.52 -3.70 -6.66
C VAL A 98 7.72 -3.17 -5.87
N VAL A 99 8.00 -1.87 -5.98
CA VAL A 99 8.99 -1.18 -5.14
C VAL A 99 8.29 -0.10 -4.31
N LEU A 100 8.38 -0.21 -2.99
CA LEU A 100 8.01 0.81 -2.02
C LEU A 100 9.22 1.75 -1.85
N LEU A 101 9.17 2.93 -2.47
CA LEU A 101 10.26 3.91 -2.42
C LEU A 101 9.99 4.97 -1.34
N LEU A 102 10.87 5.07 -0.34
CA LEU A 102 10.72 5.96 0.81
C LEU A 102 12.05 6.70 1.11
N LEU A 103 12.21 7.90 0.55
CA LEU A 103 13.37 8.77 0.71
C LEU A 103 12.91 10.23 0.86
N GLY A 104 13.84 11.13 1.20
CA GLY A 104 13.60 12.58 1.27
C GLY A 104 13.59 13.17 2.68
N GLY A 105 13.41 12.33 3.72
CA GLY A 105 13.45 12.78 5.10
C GLY A 105 14.81 13.39 5.48
N ASN A 106 15.89 12.70 5.12
CA ASN A 106 17.25 13.19 5.37
C ASN A 106 17.61 14.40 4.53
N ASP A 107 17.11 14.51 3.28
CA ASP A 107 17.31 15.68 2.43
C ASP A 107 16.76 16.93 3.10
N HIS A 108 15.54 16.83 3.61
CA HIS A 108 14.88 17.91 4.35
C HIS A 108 15.65 18.29 5.63
N LEU A 109 16.02 17.30 6.45
CA LEU A 109 16.74 17.53 7.71
C LEU A 109 18.13 18.15 7.47
N LYS A 110 18.81 17.73 6.41
CA LYS A 110 20.15 18.23 6.01
C LYS A 110 20.10 19.51 5.18
N LYS A 111 18.90 19.96 4.77
CA LYS A 111 18.67 21.13 3.90
C LYS A 111 19.39 21.04 2.56
N ILE A 112 19.40 19.85 1.97
CA ILE A 112 19.91 19.63 0.62
C ILE A 112 18.74 19.45 -0.36
N PRO A 113 18.91 19.84 -1.63
CA PRO A 113 17.89 19.62 -2.65
C PRO A 113 17.73 18.12 -2.97
N VAL A 114 16.52 17.78 -3.42
CA VAL A 114 16.16 16.48 -4.01
C VAL A 114 16.37 16.53 -5.51
#